data_AF-A0A4Q6FX17-F1
#
_entry.id   AF-A0A4Q6FX17-F1
#
_cell.length_a   1.000
_cell.length_b   1.000
_cell.length_c   1.000
_cell.angle_alpha   90.00
_cell.angle_beta   90.00
_cell.angle_gamma   90.00
#
_symmetry.space_group_name_H-M   'P 1'
#
loop_
_entity.id
_entity.type
_entity.pdbx_description
1 polymer ?
#
loop_
_entity_poly.entity_id
_entity_poly.type
_entity_poly.pdbx_seq_one_letter_code
_entity_poly.pdbx_strand_id
1 'polypeptide(L)'
;MLKKSLLSAAFVLGAAASTSAFSQAADFTNADALFAVRDQGADGGLANTLAARAAYQAIVGAGATQADLTRAIEGVARTYYFQGEVLIGKSTDAEKKARKAVWNECWKKAVEPLSPANFGSLNPVYFYFRASCMAHEAEVSTVVERVVQLPTLLKTFSDGNKQTTEQLAYEGGGLARVQAAINGNIEAKPLGIFKPTEALALVDSSIVSSGYSVNPEAAATSGDFFCENFYRKATILSVDNQVPAALELANQTVADFTAYLSEEGIIPESIRAETQHCVKQVTEFAAGLSS
;
A
#
# COMPACT_ATOMS: atom_id res chain seq x y z
N MET A 1 55.64 -17.72 -64.12
CA MET A 1 55.97 -17.21 -62.77
C MET A 1 54.73 -16.58 -62.17
N LEU A 2 53.97 -17.32 -61.36
CA LEU A 2 52.79 -16.81 -60.65
C LEU A 2 53.24 -16.14 -59.34
N LYS A 3 53.02 -14.83 -59.20
CA LYS A 3 53.15 -14.12 -57.92
C LYS A 3 51.82 -14.23 -57.17
N LYS A 4 51.80 -15.02 -56.09
CA LYS A 4 50.71 -15.07 -55.11
C LYS A 4 50.81 -13.83 -54.21
N SER A 5 49.84 -12.93 -54.27
CA SER A 5 49.68 -11.86 -53.28
C SER A 5 48.90 -12.40 -52.08
N LEU A 6 49.55 -12.44 -50.91
CA LEU A 6 48.95 -12.80 -49.64
C LEU A 6 48.00 -11.69 -49.16
N LEU A 7 46.72 -12.04 -48.93
CA LEU A 7 45.81 -11.24 -48.12
C LEU A 7 46.20 -11.36 -46.64
N SER A 8 46.64 -10.26 -46.03
CA SER A 8 46.70 -10.12 -44.58
C SER A 8 45.36 -9.63 -44.07
N ALA A 9 44.51 -10.55 -43.62
CA ALA A 9 43.32 -10.21 -42.84
C ALA A 9 43.76 -9.88 -41.40
N ALA A 10 43.84 -8.59 -41.07
CA ALA A 10 44.01 -8.15 -39.70
C ALA A 10 42.67 -8.30 -38.96
N PHE A 11 42.53 -9.40 -38.22
CA PHE A 11 41.40 -9.66 -37.33
C PHE A 11 41.59 -8.80 -36.07
N VAL A 12 41.00 -7.61 -36.04
CA VAL A 12 40.92 -6.78 -34.84
C VAL A 12 39.88 -7.39 -33.92
N LEU A 13 40.32 -8.22 -32.98
CA LEU A 13 39.52 -8.60 -31.81
C LEU A 13 39.31 -7.34 -30.96
N GLY A 14 38.20 -6.65 -31.20
CA GLY A 14 37.69 -5.64 -30.29
C GLY A 14 37.31 -6.34 -28.98
N ALA A 15 38.16 -6.25 -27.97
CA ALA A 15 37.79 -6.58 -26.60
C ALA A 15 36.73 -5.57 -26.17
N ALA A 16 35.45 -5.90 -26.38
CA ALA A 16 34.35 -5.25 -25.68
C ALA A 16 34.53 -5.61 -24.20
N ALA A 17 35.19 -4.72 -23.46
CA ALA A 17 35.17 -4.77 -22.01
C ALA A 17 33.73 -4.55 -21.58
N SER A 18 32.99 -5.64 -21.41
CA SER A 18 31.71 -5.65 -20.72
C SER A 18 32.01 -5.24 -19.29
N THR A 19 31.98 -3.94 -18.99
CA THR A 19 31.92 -3.47 -17.62
C THR A 19 30.58 -3.93 -17.09
N SER A 20 30.57 -5.08 -16.42
CA SER A 20 29.48 -5.51 -15.57
C SER A 20 29.31 -4.40 -14.53
N ALA A 21 28.42 -3.46 -14.81
CA ALA A 21 28.02 -2.46 -13.85
C ALA A 21 27.31 -3.22 -12.73
N PHE A 22 28.04 -3.56 -11.68
CA PHE A 22 27.43 -4.00 -10.44
C PHE A 22 26.59 -2.82 -9.97
N SER A 23 25.27 -2.93 -10.16
CA SER A 23 24.31 -1.99 -9.60
C SER A 23 24.48 -2.07 -8.08
N GLN A 24 25.01 -1.00 -7.50
CA GLN A 24 25.06 -0.86 -6.04
C GLN A 24 23.63 -0.68 -5.54
N ALA A 25 23.30 -1.32 -4.42
CA ALA A 25 22.01 -1.13 -3.76
C ALA A 25 21.79 0.36 -3.48
N ALA A 26 20.55 0.84 -3.67
CA ALA A 26 20.22 2.24 -3.43
C ALA A 26 20.33 2.60 -1.93
N ASP A 27 20.74 3.83 -1.63
CA ASP A 27 20.77 4.36 -0.26
C ASP A 27 19.39 4.95 0.11
N PHE A 28 18.71 4.28 1.05
CA PHE A 28 17.39 4.68 1.55
C PHE A 28 17.47 5.54 2.82
N THR A 29 18.65 5.75 3.40
CA THR A 29 18.84 6.36 4.72
C THR A 29 18.09 7.68 4.87
N ASN A 30 18.25 8.59 3.90
CA ASN A 30 17.58 9.90 3.95
C ASN A 30 16.06 9.80 3.75
N ALA A 31 15.59 8.92 2.85
CA ALA A 31 14.17 8.75 2.60
C ALA A 31 13.45 8.16 3.82
N ASP A 32 14.05 7.15 4.44
CA ASP A 32 13.52 6.48 5.63
C ASP A 32 13.54 7.41 6.85
N ALA A 33 14.59 8.21 7.03
CA ALA A 33 14.66 9.20 8.11
C ALA A 33 13.55 10.27 8.00
N LEU A 34 13.28 10.76 6.78
CA LEU A 34 12.18 11.70 6.54
C LEU A 34 10.82 11.04 6.75
N PHE A 35 10.67 9.78 6.33
CA PHE A 35 9.43 9.04 6.48
C PHE A 35 9.11 8.73 7.96
N ALA A 36 10.12 8.43 8.77
CA ALA A 36 9.97 8.17 10.21
C ALA A 36 9.40 9.38 10.97
N VAL A 37 9.58 10.60 10.47
CA VAL A 37 9.05 11.83 11.08
C VAL A 37 7.89 12.45 10.29
N ARG A 38 7.22 11.65 9.44
CA ARG A 38 6.18 12.13 8.50
C ARG A 38 4.97 12.75 9.17
N ASP A 39 4.69 12.42 10.41
CA ASP A 39 3.56 12.91 11.23
C ASP A 39 3.95 14.10 12.13
N GLN A 40 5.22 14.50 12.11
CA GLN A 40 5.75 15.58 12.94
C GLN A 40 5.80 16.90 12.18
N GLY A 41 5.58 18.02 12.87
CA GLY A 41 5.76 19.37 12.32
C GLY A 41 4.57 20.29 12.58
N ALA A 42 4.76 21.58 12.30
CA ALA A 42 3.76 22.62 12.54
C ALA A 42 2.53 22.53 11.61
N ASP A 43 2.67 21.85 10.47
CA ASP A 43 1.62 21.61 9.48
C ASP A 43 1.00 20.21 9.59
N GLY A 44 1.16 19.55 10.75
CA GLY A 44 0.71 18.19 10.98
C GLY A 44 1.51 17.13 10.21
N GLY A 45 2.65 17.49 9.60
CA GLY A 45 3.55 16.54 8.93
C GLY A 45 3.51 16.58 7.40
N LEU A 46 2.79 17.53 6.79
CA LEU A 46 2.70 17.63 5.32
C LEU A 46 4.07 17.86 4.67
N ALA A 47 4.87 18.79 5.18
CA ALA A 47 6.20 19.07 4.65
C ALA A 47 7.10 17.83 4.71
N ASN A 48 7.12 17.10 5.83
CA ASN A 48 7.93 15.89 5.99
C ASN A 48 7.44 14.76 5.07
N THR A 49 6.12 14.59 4.95
CA THR A 49 5.52 13.60 4.04
C THR A 49 5.89 13.86 2.58
N LEU A 50 5.86 15.12 2.13
CA LEU A 50 6.25 15.49 0.77
C LEU A 50 7.76 15.36 0.53
N ALA A 51 8.58 15.71 1.53
CA ALA A 51 10.03 15.53 1.47
C ALA A 51 10.43 14.05 1.36
N ALA A 52 9.82 13.18 2.18
CA ALA A 52 10.01 11.73 2.10
C ALA A 52 9.61 11.19 0.72
N ARG A 53 8.46 11.63 0.19
CA ARG A 53 8.02 11.25 -1.17
C ARG A 53 9.05 11.60 -2.24
N ALA A 54 9.54 12.83 -2.21
CA ALA A 54 10.54 13.30 -3.17
C ALA A 54 11.85 12.48 -3.07
N ALA A 55 12.27 12.14 -1.85
CA ALA A 55 13.46 11.32 -1.62
C ALA A 55 13.30 9.90 -2.19
N TYR A 56 12.17 9.22 -1.97
CA TYR A 56 11.91 7.91 -2.60
C TYR A 56 11.79 8.03 -4.13
N GLN A 57 11.14 9.08 -4.66
CA GLN A 57 11.03 9.29 -6.11
C GLN A 57 12.39 9.49 -6.78
N ALA A 58 13.36 10.11 -6.10
CA ALA A 58 14.72 10.25 -6.61
C ALA A 58 15.40 8.88 -6.81
N ILE A 59 15.14 7.92 -5.91
CA ILE A 59 15.64 6.53 -6.03
C ILE A 59 15.03 5.83 -7.24
N VAL A 60 13.71 5.97 -7.44
CA VAL A 60 13.00 5.41 -8.62
C VAL A 60 13.63 5.90 -9.93
N GLY A 61 13.99 7.18 -10.01
CA GLY A 61 14.58 7.79 -11.21
C GLY A 61 16.05 7.41 -11.48
N ALA A 62 16.74 6.81 -10.52
CA ALA A 62 18.18 6.53 -10.61
C ALA A 62 18.55 5.19 -11.27
N GLY A 63 17.57 4.43 -11.77
CA GLY A 63 17.81 3.11 -12.37
C GLY A 63 18.06 2.02 -11.33
N ALA A 64 17.22 1.99 -10.29
CA ALA A 64 17.32 1.08 -9.16
C ALA A 64 17.18 -0.40 -9.57
N THR A 65 17.71 -1.33 -8.76
CA THR A 65 17.41 -2.75 -8.91
C THR A 65 15.90 -3.00 -8.78
N GLN A 66 15.38 -4.16 -9.21
CA GLN A 66 13.93 -4.44 -9.04
C GLN A 66 13.49 -4.44 -7.57
N ALA A 67 14.36 -4.86 -6.65
CA ALA A 67 14.10 -4.81 -5.22
C ALA A 67 14.04 -3.37 -4.71
N ASP A 68 15.05 -2.56 -5.07
CA ASP A 68 15.09 -1.14 -4.70
C ASP A 68 13.93 -0.35 -5.30
N LEU A 69 13.56 -0.64 -6.56
CA LEU A 69 12.39 -0.04 -7.20
C LEU A 69 11.12 -0.39 -6.43
N THR A 70 10.96 -1.64 -6.02
CA THR A 70 9.79 -2.09 -5.23
C THR A 70 9.71 -1.34 -3.89
N ARG A 71 10.82 -1.29 -3.14
CA ARG A 71 10.91 -0.57 -1.86
C ARG A 71 10.66 0.93 -2.02
N ALA A 72 11.25 1.56 -3.04
CA ALA A 72 11.07 2.99 -3.29
C ALA A 72 9.61 3.32 -3.64
N ILE A 73 8.97 2.53 -4.50
CA ILE A 73 7.56 2.73 -4.87
C ILE A 73 6.63 2.46 -3.69
N GLU A 74 6.92 1.47 -2.85
CA GLU A 74 6.21 1.27 -1.58
C GLU A 74 6.30 2.52 -0.69
N GLY A 75 7.50 3.07 -0.48
CA GLY A 75 7.71 4.31 0.27
C GLY A 75 6.91 5.49 -0.32
N VAL A 76 6.96 5.67 -1.64
CA VAL A 76 6.13 6.68 -2.33
C VAL A 76 4.64 6.43 -2.06
N ALA A 77 4.13 5.22 -2.22
CA ALA A 77 2.72 4.91 -2.06
C ALA A 77 2.24 5.13 -0.62
N ARG A 78 3.05 4.77 0.39
CA ARG A 78 2.77 5.08 1.80
C ARG A 78 2.67 6.58 2.07
N THR A 79 3.51 7.41 1.45
CA THR A 79 3.37 8.87 1.60
C THR A 79 2.08 9.40 0.98
N TYR A 80 1.57 8.79 -0.10
CA TYR A 80 0.23 9.12 -0.62
C TYR A 80 -0.85 8.70 0.37
N TYR A 81 -0.73 7.48 0.91
CA TYR A 81 -1.64 6.96 1.93
C TYR A 81 -1.75 7.91 3.13
N PHE A 82 -0.61 8.25 3.74
CA PHE A 82 -0.57 9.15 4.88
C PHE A 82 -1.13 10.53 4.55
N GLN A 83 -0.75 11.13 3.41
CA GLN A 83 -1.26 12.43 3.01
C GLN A 83 -2.79 12.42 2.86
N GLY A 84 -3.35 11.44 2.15
CA GLY A 84 -4.77 11.41 1.84
C GLY A 84 -5.65 10.94 3.00
N GLU A 85 -5.17 10.07 3.88
CA GLU A 85 -5.94 9.58 5.04
C GLU A 85 -5.79 10.49 6.27
N VAL A 86 -4.56 10.94 6.56
CA VAL A 86 -4.24 11.58 7.84
C VAL A 86 -4.25 13.11 7.73
N LEU A 87 -3.73 13.65 6.62
CA LEU A 87 -3.47 15.10 6.50
C LEU A 87 -4.58 15.88 5.80
N ILE A 88 -5.40 15.21 4.99
CA ILE A 88 -6.48 15.85 4.24
C ILE A 88 -7.82 15.32 4.76
N GLY A 89 -8.68 16.22 5.21
CA GLY A 89 -10.04 15.88 5.63
C GLY A 89 -10.92 15.33 4.49
N LYS A 90 -12.17 15.04 4.82
CA LYS A 90 -13.17 14.59 3.83
C LYS A 90 -14.53 15.27 3.98
N SER A 91 -14.58 16.35 4.74
CA SER A 91 -15.83 16.99 5.18
C SER A 91 -16.31 18.05 4.20
N THR A 92 -15.39 18.76 3.55
CA THR A 92 -15.69 19.83 2.59
C THR A 92 -15.40 19.39 1.15
N ASP A 93 -16.00 20.06 0.16
CA ASP A 93 -15.76 19.78 -1.25
C ASP A 93 -14.31 20.07 -1.67
N ALA A 94 -13.69 21.10 -1.07
CA ALA A 94 -12.28 21.43 -1.32
C ALA A 94 -11.36 20.30 -0.84
N GLU A 95 -11.61 19.77 0.36
CA GLU A 95 -10.87 18.63 0.90
C GLU A 95 -11.10 17.36 0.08
N LYS A 96 -12.36 17.03 -0.26
CA LYS A 96 -12.69 15.89 -1.12
C LYS A 96 -11.97 15.96 -2.47
N LYS A 97 -11.92 17.15 -3.09
CA LYS A 97 -11.19 17.38 -4.35
C LYS A 97 -9.69 17.19 -4.17
N ALA A 98 -9.10 17.71 -3.09
CA ALA A 98 -7.68 17.53 -2.80
C ALA A 98 -7.33 16.05 -2.55
N ARG A 99 -8.11 15.36 -1.71
CA ARG A 99 -7.96 13.93 -1.40
C ARG A 99 -8.07 13.08 -2.67
N LYS A 100 -9.06 13.38 -3.53
CA LYS A 100 -9.20 12.73 -4.83
C LYS A 100 -7.98 12.88 -5.72
N ALA A 101 -7.36 14.07 -5.77
CA ALA A 101 -6.16 14.30 -6.57
C ALA A 101 -4.96 13.45 -6.08
N VAL A 102 -4.76 13.38 -4.76
CA VAL A 102 -3.74 12.53 -4.11
C VAL A 102 -3.93 11.07 -4.50
N TRP A 103 -5.16 10.55 -4.39
CA TRP A 103 -5.44 9.16 -4.73
C TRP A 103 -5.30 8.85 -6.21
N ASN A 104 -5.78 9.75 -7.06
CA ASN A 104 -5.66 9.60 -8.51
C ASN A 104 -4.19 9.51 -8.93
N GLU A 105 -3.33 10.34 -8.34
CA GLU A 105 -1.90 10.32 -8.61
C GLU A 105 -1.25 9.03 -8.08
N CYS A 106 -1.64 8.56 -6.90
CA CYS A 106 -1.16 7.31 -6.34
C CYS A 106 -1.38 6.13 -7.31
N TRP A 107 -2.62 5.82 -7.67
CA TRP A 107 -2.90 4.58 -8.41
C TRP A 107 -2.63 4.69 -9.92
N LYS A 108 -2.70 5.89 -10.52
CA LYS A 108 -2.45 6.08 -11.96
C LYS A 108 -1.01 6.39 -12.31
N LYS A 109 -0.18 6.80 -11.35
CA LYS A 109 1.21 7.20 -11.64
C LYS A 109 2.18 6.57 -10.67
N ALA A 110 1.98 6.75 -9.37
CA ALA A 110 2.99 6.40 -8.37
C ALA A 110 3.29 4.89 -8.37
N VAL A 111 2.26 4.05 -8.45
CA VAL A 111 2.43 2.58 -8.41
C VAL A 111 2.66 1.95 -9.79
N GLU A 112 2.41 2.68 -10.88
CA GLU A 112 2.50 2.14 -12.25
C GLU A 112 3.86 1.54 -12.63
N PRO A 113 5.01 2.02 -12.14
CA PRO A 113 6.29 1.35 -12.39
C PRO A 113 6.33 -0.13 -11.95
N LEU A 114 5.50 -0.51 -10.97
CA LEU A 114 5.37 -1.89 -10.51
C LEU A 114 4.24 -2.68 -11.21
N SER A 115 3.55 -2.08 -12.19
CA SER A 115 2.52 -2.80 -12.94
C SER A 115 3.15 -3.97 -13.70
N PRO A 116 2.41 -5.08 -13.94
CA PRO A 116 2.98 -6.22 -14.66
C PRO A 116 3.54 -5.88 -16.05
N ALA A 117 2.96 -4.87 -16.70
CA ALA A 117 3.43 -4.40 -18.00
C ALA A 117 4.78 -3.68 -17.93
N ASN A 118 5.06 -2.95 -16.84
CA ASN A 118 6.29 -2.18 -16.66
C ASN A 118 7.37 -2.96 -15.90
N PHE A 119 6.96 -3.76 -14.92
CA PHE A 119 7.84 -4.52 -14.04
C PHE A 119 8.24 -5.89 -14.63
N GLY A 120 7.40 -6.45 -15.51
CA GLY A 120 7.61 -7.74 -16.16
C GLY A 120 7.15 -8.95 -15.35
N SER A 121 6.61 -8.76 -14.16
CA SER A 121 6.07 -9.81 -13.30
C SER A 121 4.96 -9.28 -12.38
N LEU A 122 4.24 -10.18 -11.71
CA LEU A 122 3.28 -9.80 -10.68
C LEU A 122 4.01 -9.31 -9.43
N ASN A 123 3.60 -8.16 -8.88
CA ASN A 123 4.20 -7.58 -7.69
C ASN A 123 3.13 -7.29 -6.62
N PRO A 124 3.18 -7.88 -5.40
CA PRO A 124 2.19 -7.65 -4.33
C PRO A 124 1.96 -6.18 -4.00
N VAL A 125 3.03 -5.38 -3.96
CA VAL A 125 2.98 -3.94 -3.66
C VAL A 125 2.08 -3.21 -4.66
N TYR A 126 2.22 -3.53 -5.95
CA TYR A 126 1.40 -2.91 -6.99
C TYR A 126 -0.09 -3.15 -6.76
N PHE A 127 -0.50 -4.42 -6.59
CA PHE A 127 -1.93 -4.74 -6.47
C PHE A 127 -2.53 -4.21 -5.17
N TYR A 128 -1.78 -4.30 -4.06
CA TYR A 128 -2.21 -3.74 -2.78
C TYR A 128 -2.41 -2.22 -2.88
N PHE A 129 -1.37 -1.45 -3.22
CA PHE A 129 -1.49 0.01 -3.22
C PHE A 129 -2.37 0.53 -4.34
N ARG A 130 -2.42 -0.13 -5.51
CA ARG A 130 -3.39 0.23 -6.55
C ARG A 130 -4.81 0.07 -6.05
N ALA A 131 -5.16 -1.09 -5.48
CA ALA A 131 -6.50 -1.33 -4.97
C ALA A 131 -6.85 -0.36 -3.82
N SER A 132 -5.91 -0.15 -2.89
CA SER A 132 -6.08 0.77 -1.75
C SER A 132 -6.34 2.20 -2.24
N CYS A 133 -5.46 2.76 -3.07
CA CYS A 133 -5.62 4.12 -3.58
C CYS A 133 -6.88 4.28 -4.45
N MET A 134 -7.27 3.28 -5.23
CA MET A 134 -8.56 3.31 -5.95
C MET A 134 -9.76 3.30 -5.00
N ALA A 135 -9.72 2.48 -3.95
CA ALA A 135 -10.78 2.40 -2.95
C ALA A 135 -10.94 3.74 -2.21
N HIS A 136 -9.84 4.38 -1.81
CA HIS A 136 -9.88 5.69 -1.17
C HIS A 136 -10.29 6.83 -2.13
N GLU A 137 -9.95 6.76 -3.42
CA GLU A 137 -10.52 7.68 -4.42
C GLU A 137 -12.04 7.53 -4.51
N ALA A 138 -12.55 6.30 -4.45
CA ALA A 138 -13.96 6.00 -4.56
C ALA A 138 -14.78 6.61 -3.41
N GLU A 139 -14.25 6.66 -2.18
CA GLU A 139 -14.90 7.27 -1.02
C GLU A 139 -15.35 8.71 -1.27
N VAL A 140 -14.53 9.47 -2.00
CA VAL A 140 -14.77 10.90 -2.30
C VAL A 140 -15.25 11.13 -3.74
N SER A 141 -15.57 10.05 -4.47
CA SER A 141 -16.07 10.11 -5.85
C SER A 141 -17.59 9.95 -5.93
N THR A 142 -18.15 10.44 -7.04
CA THR A 142 -19.56 10.27 -7.36
C THR A 142 -19.88 8.81 -7.73
N VAL A 143 -21.16 8.43 -7.66
CA VAL A 143 -21.61 7.08 -8.05
C VAL A 143 -21.21 6.74 -9.49
N VAL A 144 -21.32 7.69 -10.43
CA VAL A 144 -20.94 7.49 -11.84
C VAL A 144 -19.46 7.15 -11.96
N GLU A 145 -18.60 7.89 -11.26
CA GLU A 145 -17.15 7.65 -11.28
C GLU A 145 -16.80 6.31 -10.65
N ARG A 146 -17.47 5.93 -9.55
CA ARG A 146 -17.32 4.61 -8.92
C ARG A 146 -17.66 3.49 -9.91
N VAL A 147 -18.78 3.61 -10.64
CA VAL A 147 -19.19 2.63 -11.66
C VAL A 147 -18.15 2.53 -12.79
N VAL A 148 -17.61 3.66 -13.25
CA VAL A 148 -16.59 3.68 -14.31
C VAL A 148 -15.28 3.02 -13.87
N GLN A 149 -14.88 3.20 -12.60
CA GLN A 149 -13.63 2.65 -12.08
C GLN A 149 -13.74 1.20 -11.60
N LEU A 150 -14.95 0.72 -11.29
CA LEU A 150 -15.19 -0.60 -10.72
C LEU A 150 -14.56 -1.75 -11.54
N PRO A 151 -14.67 -1.83 -12.87
CA PRO A 151 -14.03 -2.91 -13.63
C PRO A 151 -12.51 -2.96 -13.45
N THR A 152 -11.84 -1.81 -13.38
CA THR A 152 -10.40 -1.74 -13.15
C THR A 152 -10.04 -2.20 -11.74
N LEU A 153 -10.84 -1.86 -10.73
CA LEU A 153 -10.65 -2.30 -9.36
C LEU A 153 -10.85 -3.82 -9.23
N LEU A 154 -11.93 -4.36 -9.80
CA LEU A 154 -12.20 -5.81 -9.80
C LEU A 154 -11.10 -6.59 -10.53
N LYS A 155 -10.59 -6.06 -11.66
CA LYS A 155 -9.43 -6.64 -12.35
C LYS A 155 -8.18 -6.61 -11.48
N THR A 156 -7.96 -5.54 -10.73
CA THR A 156 -6.82 -5.43 -9.79
C THR A 156 -6.87 -6.53 -8.73
N PHE A 157 -8.04 -6.79 -8.13
CA PHE A 157 -8.20 -7.94 -7.22
C PHE A 157 -7.99 -9.28 -7.91
N SER A 158 -8.64 -9.48 -9.06
CA SER A 158 -8.55 -10.75 -9.79
C SER A 158 -7.13 -11.10 -10.20
N ASP A 159 -6.34 -10.11 -10.64
CA ASP A 159 -4.94 -10.32 -11.03
C ASP A 159 -4.02 -10.43 -9.81
N GLY A 160 -4.25 -9.62 -8.76
CA GLY A 160 -3.48 -9.71 -7.52
C GLY A 160 -3.64 -11.07 -6.83
N ASN A 161 -4.84 -11.66 -6.89
CA ASN A 161 -5.12 -12.98 -6.34
C ASN A 161 -4.48 -14.15 -7.12
N LYS A 162 -3.74 -13.88 -8.21
CA LYS A 162 -2.94 -14.88 -8.96
C LYS A 162 -1.51 -15.01 -8.45
N GLN A 163 -1.13 -14.23 -7.43
CA GLN A 163 0.19 -14.29 -6.82
C GLN A 163 0.42 -15.59 -6.04
N THR A 164 1.68 -15.84 -5.64
CA THR A 164 2.00 -17.00 -4.79
C THR A 164 1.35 -16.84 -3.41
N THR A 165 1.12 -17.95 -2.69
CA THR A 165 0.54 -17.94 -1.34
C THR A 165 1.31 -17.02 -0.39
N GLU A 166 2.65 -16.99 -0.49
CA GLU A 166 3.50 -16.10 0.29
C GLU A 166 3.26 -14.62 -0.07
N GLN A 167 3.19 -14.29 -1.35
CA GLN A 167 2.96 -12.92 -1.81
C GLN A 167 1.55 -12.41 -1.45
N LEU A 168 0.55 -13.30 -1.40
CA LEU A 168 -0.79 -12.97 -0.89
C LEU A 168 -0.76 -12.55 0.59
N ALA A 169 0.27 -12.93 1.34
CA ALA A 169 0.48 -12.53 2.73
C ALA A 169 1.15 -11.15 2.88
N TYR A 170 1.39 -10.41 1.79
CA TYR A 170 1.96 -9.05 1.86
C TYR A 170 1.15 -8.16 2.81
N GLU A 171 1.85 -7.50 3.74
CA GLU A 171 1.24 -6.75 4.86
C GLU A 171 0.14 -7.52 5.63
N GLY A 172 0.36 -8.81 5.86
CA GLY A 172 -0.60 -9.65 6.55
C GLY A 172 -1.94 -9.68 5.83
N GLY A 173 -1.92 -9.95 4.52
CA GLY A 173 -3.12 -10.03 3.69
C GLY A 173 -3.69 -8.67 3.26
N GLY A 174 -2.85 -7.66 3.04
CA GLY A 174 -3.27 -6.29 2.71
C GLY A 174 -4.25 -6.19 1.53
N LEU A 175 -4.08 -6.98 0.47
CA LEU A 175 -5.02 -6.98 -0.67
C LEU A 175 -6.39 -7.54 -0.25
N ALA A 176 -6.43 -8.60 0.55
CA ALA A 176 -7.65 -9.17 1.09
C ALA A 176 -8.36 -8.21 2.06
N ARG A 177 -7.61 -7.48 2.89
CA ARG A 177 -8.12 -6.38 3.75
C ARG A 177 -8.83 -5.31 2.92
N VAL A 178 -8.26 -4.88 1.79
CA VAL A 178 -8.89 -3.89 0.89
C VAL A 178 -10.11 -4.48 0.19
N GLN A 179 -10.07 -5.75 -0.23
CA GLN A 179 -11.24 -6.40 -0.82
C GLN A 179 -12.38 -6.55 0.18
N ALA A 180 -12.07 -6.91 1.44
CA ALA A 180 -13.03 -6.95 2.55
C ALA A 180 -13.67 -5.57 2.79
N ALA A 181 -12.89 -4.49 2.71
CA ALA A 181 -13.40 -3.12 2.78
C ALA A 181 -14.55 -2.84 1.84
N ILE A 182 -14.36 -3.20 0.58
CA ILE A 182 -15.29 -2.88 -0.49
C ILE A 182 -16.50 -3.79 -0.43
N ASN A 183 -16.27 -5.09 -0.22
CA ASN A 183 -17.36 -6.07 -0.07
C ASN A 183 -18.19 -5.79 1.19
N GLY A 184 -17.57 -5.25 2.24
CA GLY A 184 -18.21 -4.89 3.49
C GLY A 184 -18.89 -3.51 3.49
N ASN A 185 -18.77 -2.72 2.43
CA ASN A 185 -19.32 -1.37 2.41
C ASN A 185 -20.78 -1.37 1.92
N ILE A 186 -21.70 -0.94 2.78
CA ILE A 186 -23.14 -0.83 2.43
C ILE A 186 -23.39 0.11 1.25
N GLU A 187 -22.56 1.13 1.04
CA GLU A 187 -22.65 2.02 -0.13
C GLU A 187 -22.36 1.31 -1.45
N ALA A 188 -21.72 0.13 -1.41
CA ALA A 188 -21.46 -0.70 -2.58
C ALA A 188 -22.65 -1.60 -2.95
N LYS A 189 -23.74 -1.59 -2.16
CA LYS A 189 -24.95 -2.36 -2.42
C LYS A 189 -25.60 -2.06 -3.78
N PRO A 190 -25.74 -0.79 -4.23
CA PRO A 190 -26.27 -0.50 -5.57
C PRO A 190 -25.37 -0.99 -6.70
N LEU A 191 -24.10 -1.28 -6.42
CA LEU A 191 -23.13 -1.83 -7.38
C LEU A 191 -23.15 -3.36 -7.42
N GLY A 192 -23.94 -4.02 -6.57
CA GLY A 192 -24.05 -5.49 -6.51
C GLY A 192 -22.83 -6.20 -5.92
N ILE A 193 -21.93 -5.48 -5.26
CA ILE A 193 -20.69 -6.03 -4.68
C ILE A 193 -20.68 -6.01 -3.15
N PHE A 194 -21.73 -5.50 -2.50
CA PHE A 194 -21.89 -5.61 -1.05
C PHE A 194 -22.20 -7.06 -0.66
N LYS A 195 -21.25 -7.68 0.04
CA LYS A 195 -21.23 -9.09 0.44
C LYS A 195 -20.56 -9.24 1.82
N PRO A 196 -21.27 -8.88 2.91
CA PRO A 196 -20.67 -8.80 4.25
C PRO A 196 -20.09 -10.14 4.73
N THR A 197 -20.74 -11.27 4.45
CA THR A 197 -20.22 -12.59 4.82
C THR A 197 -18.90 -12.93 4.10
N GLU A 198 -18.79 -12.64 2.80
CA GLU A 198 -17.52 -12.82 2.07
C GLU A 198 -16.45 -11.84 2.60
N ALA A 199 -16.84 -10.63 2.98
CA ALA A 199 -15.94 -9.64 3.56
C ALA A 199 -15.39 -10.08 4.93
N LEU A 200 -16.21 -10.69 5.79
CA LEU A 200 -15.76 -11.25 7.07
C LEU A 200 -14.73 -12.36 6.87
N ALA A 201 -14.95 -13.27 5.92
CA ALA A 201 -13.99 -14.34 5.62
C ALA A 201 -12.64 -13.79 5.11
N LEU A 202 -12.67 -12.71 4.30
CA LEU A 202 -11.46 -12.07 3.80
C LEU A 202 -10.67 -11.33 4.88
N VAL A 203 -11.35 -10.66 5.81
CA VAL A 203 -10.65 -9.98 6.91
C VAL A 203 -10.11 -10.97 7.93
N ASP A 204 -10.83 -12.07 8.21
CA ASP A 204 -10.34 -13.15 9.08
C ASP A 204 -9.08 -13.80 8.50
N SER A 205 -9.04 -14.06 7.19
CA SER A 205 -7.83 -14.60 6.54
C SER A 205 -6.67 -13.61 6.54
N SER A 206 -6.95 -12.30 6.50
CA SER A 206 -5.93 -11.26 6.63
C SER A 206 -5.32 -11.25 8.03
N ILE A 207 -6.15 -11.27 9.08
CA ILE A 207 -5.68 -11.27 10.49
C ILE A 207 -4.69 -12.42 10.76
N VAL A 208 -4.98 -13.63 10.27
CA VAL A 208 -4.15 -14.82 10.54
C VAL A 208 -2.99 -15.00 9.55
N SER A 209 -2.77 -14.04 8.65
CA SER A 209 -1.75 -14.14 7.61
C SER A 209 -0.34 -13.94 8.17
N SER A 210 0.61 -14.80 7.78
CA SER A 210 1.97 -14.88 8.32
C SER A 210 2.92 -13.73 7.94
N GLY A 211 2.41 -12.70 7.26
CA GLY A 211 3.21 -11.56 6.80
C GLY A 211 4.15 -11.89 5.64
N TYR A 212 4.35 -10.92 4.76
CA TYR A 212 5.40 -10.93 3.73
C TYR A 212 5.93 -9.51 3.55
N SER A 213 7.25 -9.36 3.53
CA SER A 213 7.95 -8.08 3.31
C SER A 213 8.73 -8.15 2.01
N VAL A 214 8.62 -7.09 1.21
CA VAL A 214 9.45 -6.87 0.01
C VAL A 214 10.77 -6.16 0.34
N ASN A 215 10.87 -5.56 1.53
CA ASN A 215 12.10 -4.99 2.04
C ASN A 215 12.87 -6.08 2.81
N PRO A 216 14.05 -6.53 2.32
CA PRO A 216 14.82 -7.58 2.98
C PRO A 216 15.36 -7.17 4.36
N GLU A 217 15.41 -5.87 4.66
CA GLU A 217 15.85 -5.35 5.96
C GLU A 217 14.69 -5.22 6.96
N ALA A 218 13.44 -5.28 6.50
CA ALA A 218 12.27 -5.18 7.35
C ALA A 218 11.69 -6.56 7.65
N ALA A 219 11.42 -6.83 8.93
CA ALA A 219 10.70 -8.03 9.32
C ALA A 219 9.31 -8.06 8.69
N ALA A 220 8.93 -9.21 8.13
CA ALA A 220 7.56 -9.44 7.70
C ALA A 220 6.61 -9.26 8.90
N THR A 221 5.60 -8.42 8.73
CA THR A 221 4.61 -8.13 9.77
C THR A 221 3.38 -8.98 9.53
N SER A 222 2.99 -9.81 10.51
CA SER A 222 1.78 -10.61 10.44
C SER A 222 0.52 -9.75 10.54
N GLY A 223 -0.60 -10.28 10.04
CA GLY A 223 -1.85 -9.53 9.92
C GLY A 223 -2.46 -9.05 11.23
N ASP A 224 -2.17 -9.72 12.33
CA ASP A 224 -2.59 -9.36 13.68
C ASP A 224 -1.89 -8.12 14.25
N PHE A 225 -0.81 -7.65 13.62
CA PHE A 225 -0.19 -6.35 13.94
C PHE A 225 -0.71 -5.18 13.10
N PHE A 226 -1.73 -5.39 12.26
CA PHE A 226 -2.38 -4.30 11.51
C PHE A 226 -3.74 -3.96 12.14
N CYS A 227 -3.81 -2.82 12.84
CA CYS A 227 -5.03 -2.32 13.47
C CYS A 227 -6.20 -2.25 12.47
N GLU A 228 -5.91 -1.91 11.22
CA GLU A 228 -6.90 -1.77 10.15
C GLU A 228 -7.63 -3.07 9.84
N ASN A 229 -7.03 -4.24 10.06
CA ASN A 229 -7.71 -5.52 9.92
C ASN A 229 -8.85 -5.63 10.94
N PHE A 230 -8.59 -5.32 12.21
CA PHE A 230 -9.60 -5.39 13.27
C PHE A 230 -10.64 -4.30 13.15
N TYR A 231 -10.22 -3.06 12.84
CA TYR A 231 -11.14 -1.97 12.55
C TYR A 231 -12.11 -2.34 11.43
N ARG A 232 -11.58 -2.96 10.37
CA ARG A 232 -12.38 -3.38 9.24
C ARG A 232 -13.39 -4.45 9.62
N LYS A 233 -12.96 -5.46 10.38
CA LYS A 233 -13.86 -6.51 10.88
C LYS A 233 -14.98 -5.93 11.74
N ALA A 234 -14.66 -5.02 12.67
CA ALA A 234 -15.67 -4.35 13.50
C ALA A 234 -16.68 -3.55 12.65
N THR A 235 -16.21 -2.84 11.63
CA THR A 235 -17.08 -2.12 10.69
C THR A 235 -18.03 -3.07 9.94
N ILE A 236 -17.50 -4.20 9.45
CA ILE A 236 -18.31 -5.21 8.73
C ILE A 236 -19.36 -5.84 9.65
N LEU A 237 -18.97 -6.20 10.88
CA LEU A 237 -19.90 -6.73 11.89
C LEU A 237 -21.04 -5.75 12.16
N SER A 238 -20.75 -4.45 12.28
CA SER A 238 -21.77 -3.43 12.50
C SER A 238 -22.79 -3.36 11.36
N VAL A 239 -22.33 -3.31 10.10
CA VAL A 239 -23.25 -3.27 8.94
C VAL A 239 -23.99 -4.58 8.71
N ASP A 240 -23.48 -5.69 9.22
CA ASP A 240 -24.13 -7.00 9.24
C ASP A 240 -25.10 -7.19 10.44
N ASN A 241 -25.43 -6.10 11.13
CA ASN A 241 -26.32 -6.05 12.30
C ASN A 241 -25.80 -6.83 13.53
N GLN A 242 -24.49 -7.07 13.61
CA GLN A 242 -23.82 -7.69 14.76
C GLN A 242 -23.19 -6.62 15.67
N VAL A 243 -23.97 -5.58 16.01
CA VAL A 243 -23.49 -4.39 16.74
C VAL A 243 -22.79 -4.71 18.08
N PRO A 244 -23.30 -5.63 18.94
CA PRO A 244 -22.61 -5.97 20.18
C PRO A 244 -21.20 -6.55 19.94
N ALA A 245 -21.05 -7.46 18.97
CA ALA A 245 -19.76 -8.04 18.62
C ALA A 245 -18.82 -7.01 17.98
N ALA A 246 -19.37 -6.08 17.19
CA ALA A 246 -18.61 -4.97 16.62
C ALA A 246 -18.03 -4.05 17.72
N LEU A 247 -18.84 -3.70 18.72
CA LEU A 247 -18.43 -2.84 19.84
C LEU A 247 -17.39 -3.54 20.73
N GLU A 248 -17.59 -4.81 21.06
CA GLU A 248 -16.62 -5.62 21.81
C GLU A 248 -15.27 -5.64 21.09
N LEU A 249 -15.27 -5.98 19.80
CA LEU A 249 -14.05 -6.03 19.01
C LEU A 249 -13.37 -4.65 18.91
N ALA A 250 -14.13 -3.57 18.72
CA ALA A 250 -13.58 -2.23 18.62
C ALA A 250 -12.90 -1.80 19.94
N ASN A 251 -13.53 -2.05 21.09
CA ASN A 251 -12.94 -1.78 22.41
C ASN A 251 -11.67 -2.59 22.66
N GLN A 252 -11.70 -3.89 22.33
CA GLN A 252 -10.52 -4.76 22.43
C GLN A 252 -9.37 -4.24 21.55
N THR A 253 -9.68 -3.85 20.32
CA THR A 253 -8.70 -3.30 19.37
C THR A 253 -8.04 -2.04 19.91
N VAL A 254 -8.81 -1.11 20.48
CA VAL A 254 -8.26 0.11 21.09
C VAL A 254 -7.33 -0.24 22.24
N ALA A 255 -7.72 -1.18 23.11
CA ALA A 255 -6.91 -1.60 24.24
C ALA A 255 -5.58 -2.23 23.78
N ASP A 256 -5.64 -3.22 22.89
CA ASP A 256 -4.47 -3.97 22.43
C ASP A 256 -3.48 -3.06 21.69
N PHE A 257 -3.95 -2.29 20.71
CA PHE A 257 -3.05 -1.46 19.91
C PHE A 257 -2.52 -0.24 20.68
N THR A 258 -3.23 0.26 21.69
CA THR A 258 -2.66 1.26 22.61
C THR A 258 -1.51 0.65 23.42
N ALA A 259 -1.67 -0.58 23.91
CA ALA A 259 -0.59 -1.29 24.59
C ALA A 259 0.60 -1.54 23.65
N TYR A 260 0.36 -2.04 22.44
CA TYR A 260 1.40 -2.30 21.44
C TYR A 260 2.18 -1.05 21.03
N LEU A 261 1.50 0.10 20.93
CA LEU A 261 2.16 1.37 20.64
C LEU A 261 3.04 1.87 21.79
N SER A 262 2.73 1.50 23.04
CA SER A 262 3.49 1.86 24.23
C SER A 262 4.73 0.99 24.47
N GLU A 263 4.78 -0.20 23.88
CA GLU A 263 5.90 -1.12 23.97
C GLU A 263 6.86 -0.94 22.79
N GLU A 264 8.15 -0.74 23.08
CA GLU A 264 9.16 -0.54 22.06
C GLU A 264 9.35 -1.80 21.21
N GLY A 265 9.35 -1.65 19.89
CA GLY A 265 9.65 -2.74 18.96
C GLY A 265 8.49 -3.68 18.61
N ILE A 266 7.30 -3.55 19.24
CA ILE A 266 6.12 -4.35 18.84
C ILE A 266 5.57 -3.88 17.48
N ILE A 267 5.20 -2.60 17.38
CA ILE A 267 4.76 -2.00 16.11
C ILE A 267 5.98 -1.50 15.35
N PRO A 268 6.24 -1.99 14.12
CA PRO A 268 7.32 -1.48 13.29
C PRO A 268 7.17 0.02 13.03
N GLU A 269 8.28 0.74 13.05
CA GLU A 269 8.28 2.20 12.90
C GLU A 269 7.68 2.65 11.55
N SER A 270 7.84 1.83 10.52
CA SER A 270 7.26 2.05 9.19
C SER A 270 5.73 2.12 9.16
N ILE A 271 5.03 1.56 10.17
CA ILE A 271 3.56 1.57 10.26
C ILE A 271 3.03 2.22 11.54
N ARG A 272 3.90 2.77 12.38
CA ARG A 272 3.53 3.34 13.69
C ARG A 272 2.51 4.48 13.58
N ALA A 273 2.73 5.43 12.68
CA ALA A 273 1.85 6.58 12.52
C ALA A 273 0.45 6.20 11.97
N GLU A 274 0.39 5.24 11.04
CA GLU A 274 -0.87 4.68 10.54
C GLU A 274 -1.60 3.92 11.65
N THR A 275 -0.87 3.17 12.48
CA THR A 275 -1.45 2.47 13.64
C THR A 275 -2.04 3.45 14.65
N GLN A 276 -1.35 4.54 14.97
CA GLN A 276 -1.87 5.61 15.83
C GLN A 276 -3.15 6.24 15.26
N HIS A 277 -3.15 6.52 13.96
CA HIS A 277 -4.34 7.03 13.27
C HIS A 277 -5.50 6.02 13.32
N CYS A 278 -5.23 4.74 13.09
CA CYS A 278 -6.23 3.67 13.18
C CYS A 278 -6.83 3.57 14.59
N VAL A 279 -6.03 3.60 15.65
CA VAL A 279 -6.53 3.58 17.04
C VAL A 279 -7.51 4.73 17.31
N LYS A 280 -7.20 5.94 16.79
CA LYS A 280 -8.12 7.06 16.85
C LYS A 280 -9.44 6.77 16.11
N GLN A 281 -9.38 6.25 14.89
CA GLN A 281 -10.58 5.90 14.11
C GLN A 281 -11.44 4.84 14.81
N VAL A 282 -10.83 3.81 15.38
CA VAL A 282 -11.54 2.75 16.12
C VAL A 282 -12.19 3.31 17.38
N THR A 283 -11.53 4.23 18.08
CA THR A 283 -12.08 4.91 19.27
C THR A 283 -13.33 5.72 18.92
N GLU A 284 -13.27 6.52 17.84
CA GLU A 284 -14.41 7.29 17.35
C GLU A 284 -15.56 6.38 16.90
N PHE A 285 -15.24 5.26 16.22
CA PHE A 285 -16.21 4.27 15.81
C PHE A 285 -16.90 3.59 16.99
N ALA A 286 -16.15 3.13 18.00
CA ALA A 286 -16.70 2.50 19.20
C ALA A 286 -17.65 3.44 19.96
N ALA A 287 -17.28 4.73 20.07
CA ALA A 287 -18.14 5.74 20.66
C ALA A 287 -19.46 5.90 19.90
N GLY A 288 -19.42 5.89 18.56
CA GLY A 288 -20.61 5.96 17.71
C GLY A 288 -21.51 4.72 17.77
N LEU A 289 -20.98 3.55 18.10
CA LEU A 289 -21.80 2.34 18.32
C LEU A 289 -22.51 2.32 19.67
N SER A 290 -22.04 3.11 20.63
CA SER A 290 -22.54 3.14 22.02
C SER A 290 -23.64 4.19 22.25
N SER A 291 -23.88 5.05 21.26
CA SER A 291 -24.91 6.11 21.27
C SER A 291 -26.22 5.67 20.65
#